data_AF-A0A7C1DJ04-F1
#
_entry.id   AF-A0A7C1DJ04-F1
#
_cell.length_a   1.000
_cell.length_b   1.000
_cell.length_c   1.000
_cell.angle_alpha   90.00
_cell.angle_beta   90.00
_cell.angle_gamma   90.00
#
_symmetry.space_group_name_H-M   'P 1'
#
loop_
_entity.id
_entity.type
_entity.pdbx_description
1 polymer ?
#
loop_
_entity_poly.entity_id
_entity_poly.type
_entity_poly.pdbx_seq_one_letter_code
_entity_poly.pdbx_strand_id
1 'polypeptide(L)'
;MTLSITISWRCQKMSKAERILEFAMNMELEARDFYLDSIQRVSRAETRGLLAPLAEWEKGHYDYLKEQKESLAGTGEWDSDAPLPDEIKKGEKIVSDKKQGAPTDPPLGEASSDFSVLRMALAIETDFARFYSNAAESMEDPKGKEILRMLSQWEGGHQDYINEQYKALHREFMGEMGFEPF
;
A
#
# COMPACT_ATOMS: atom_id res chain seq x y z
N MET A 1 35.05 -21.36 38.70
CA MET A 1 34.68 -20.77 37.40
C MET A 1 33.17 -20.62 37.37
N THR A 2 32.66 -19.41 37.48
CA THR A 2 31.24 -19.10 37.27
C THR A 2 31.18 -17.69 36.69
N LEU A 3 31.02 -17.59 35.37
CA LEU A 3 30.70 -16.35 34.68
C LEU A 3 29.19 -16.17 34.77
N SER A 4 28.74 -15.24 35.62
CA SER A 4 27.34 -14.81 35.64
C SER A 4 27.12 -13.86 34.47
N ILE A 5 26.39 -14.30 33.45
CA ILE A 5 25.87 -13.45 32.40
C ILE A 5 24.59 -12.80 32.95
N THR A 6 24.70 -11.56 33.42
CA THR A 6 23.52 -10.74 33.74
C THR A 6 22.95 -10.20 32.43
N ILE A 7 21.89 -10.83 31.93
CA ILE A 7 21.04 -10.24 30.89
C ILE A 7 20.26 -9.11 31.56
N SER A 8 20.75 -7.88 31.37
CA SER A 8 20.07 -6.67 31.81
C SER A 8 18.85 -6.44 30.91
N TRP A 9 17.67 -6.84 31.37
CA TRP A 9 16.40 -6.41 30.79
C TRP A 9 16.19 -4.93 31.10
N ARG A 10 16.80 -4.06 30.30
CA ARG A 10 16.52 -2.63 30.33
C ARG A 10 15.15 -2.43 29.66
N CYS A 11 14.21 -1.85 30.41
CA CYS A 11 12.96 -1.33 29.84
C CYS A 11 13.35 -0.16 28.92
N GLN A 12 13.66 -0.46 27.66
CA GLN A 12 14.06 0.52 26.66
C GLN A 12 12.79 1.22 26.17
N LYS A 13 12.68 2.55 26.37
CA LYS A 13 11.63 3.32 25.70
C LYS A 13 11.81 3.15 24.19
N MET A 14 10.72 2.83 23.49
CA MET A 14 10.73 2.80 22.03
C MET A 14 11.29 4.09 21.45
N SER A 15 12.14 3.95 20.46
CA SER A 15 12.64 5.02 19.61
C SER A 15 11.52 5.60 18.75
N LYS A 16 11.81 6.74 18.12
CA LYS A 16 10.91 7.33 17.13
C LYS A 16 10.75 6.43 15.90
N ALA A 17 11.83 5.81 15.45
CA ALA A 17 11.85 4.89 14.32
C ALA A 17 10.93 3.68 14.58
N GLU A 18 11.04 3.04 15.75
CA GLU A 18 10.20 1.89 16.12
C GLU A 18 8.71 2.26 16.17
N ARG A 19 8.36 3.46 16.66
CA ARG A 19 6.95 3.94 16.65
C ARG A 19 6.42 4.18 15.24
N ILE A 20 7.24 4.75 14.36
CA ILE A 20 6.88 4.96 12.95
C ILE A 20 6.62 3.61 12.29
N LEU A 21 7.53 2.64 12.48
CA LEU A 21 7.39 1.31 11.92
C LEU A 21 6.16 0.56 12.45
N GLU A 22 5.90 0.61 13.75
CA GLU A 22 4.70 -0.03 14.31
C GLU A 22 3.41 0.55 13.75
N PHE A 23 3.34 1.86 13.60
CA PHE A 23 2.18 2.51 13.01
C PHE A 23 2.02 2.16 11.53
N ALA A 24 3.12 2.27 10.76
CA ALA A 24 3.17 1.90 9.35
C ALA A 24 2.73 0.46 9.11
N MET A 25 3.26 -0.50 9.87
CA MET A 25 2.88 -1.90 9.77
C MET A 25 1.38 -2.11 10.00
N ASN A 26 0.76 -1.42 10.96
CA ASN A 26 -0.69 -1.54 11.16
C ASN A 26 -1.48 -0.92 10.01
N MET A 27 -1.03 0.21 9.47
CA MET A 27 -1.63 0.83 8.29
C MET A 27 -1.66 -0.14 7.10
N GLU A 28 -0.53 -0.79 6.77
CA GLU A 28 -0.49 -1.73 5.64
C GLU A 28 -1.42 -2.93 5.83
N LEU A 29 -1.53 -3.44 7.07
CA LEU A 29 -2.48 -4.51 7.37
C LEU A 29 -3.94 -4.06 7.21
N GLU A 30 -4.27 -2.86 7.69
CA GLU A 30 -5.62 -2.30 7.56
C GLU A 30 -5.99 -2.05 6.09
N ALA A 31 -5.06 -1.55 5.27
CA ALA A 31 -5.26 -1.37 3.84
C ALA A 31 -5.44 -2.71 3.11
N ARG A 32 -4.57 -3.70 3.37
CA ARG A 32 -4.73 -5.08 2.87
C ARG A 32 -6.12 -5.62 3.18
N ASP A 33 -6.54 -5.55 4.44
CA ASP A 33 -7.82 -6.11 4.88
C ASP A 33 -8.99 -5.36 4.24
N PHE A 34 -8.89 -4.03 4.11
CA PHE A 34 -9.85 -3.23 3.34
C PHE A 34 -9.97 -3.71 1.89
N TYR A 35 -8.86 -4.00 1.21
CA TYR A 35 -8.86 -4.47 -0.18
C TYR A 35 -9.44 -5.87 -0.31
N LEU A 36 -9.05 -6.81 0.55
CA LEU A 36 -9.61 -8.17 0.59
C LEU A 36 -11.11 -8.18 0.84
N ASP A 37 -11.60 -7.34 1.76
CA ASP A 37 -13.02 -7.23 2.03
C ASP A 37 -13.77 -6.53 0.87
N SER A 38 -13.14 -5.56 0.21
CA SER A 38 -13.71 -4.83 -0.93
C SER A 38 -13.94 -5.70 -2.15
N ILE A 39 -13.10 -6.71 -2.39
CA ILE A 39 -13.25 -7.70 -3.47
C ILE A 39 -14.63 -8.36 -3.47
N GLN A 40 -15.22 -8.54 -2.28
CA GLN A 40 -16.54 -9.15 -2.09
C GLN A 40 -17.71 -8.17 -2.28
N ARG A 41 -17.44 -6.87 -2.26
CA ARG A 41 -18.45 -5.79 -2.32
C ARG A 41 -18.57 -5.14 -3.69
N VAL A 42 -17.52 -5.23 -4.51
CA VAL A 42 -17.50 -4.67 -5.86
C VAL A 42 -18.10 -5.63 -6.86
N SER A 43 -18.78 -5.09 -7.86
CA SER A 43 -19.54 -5.89 -8.79
C SER A 43 -18.75 -6.17 -10.07
N ARG A 44 -17.94 -5.21 -10.54
CA ARG A 44 -17.21 -5.32 -11.81
C ARG A 44 -15.96 -6.18 -11.71
N ALA A 45 -15.65 -6.87 -12.80
CA ALA A 45 -14.49 -7.76 -12.85
C ALA A 45 -13.17 -6.97 -12.81
N GLU A 46 -13.12 -5.81 -13.45
CA GLU A 46 -11.96 -4.93 -13.54
C GLU A 46 -11.59 -4.38 -12.15
N THR A 47 -12.56 -3.82 -11.43
CA THR A 47 -12.35 -3.31 -10.07
C THR A 47 -11.87 -4.43 -9.14
N ARG A 48 -12.46 -5.62 -9.25
CA ARG A 48 -12.02 -6.78 -8.47
C ARG A 48 -10.59 -7.20 -8.82
N GLY A 49 -10.25 -7.16 -10.10
CA GLY A 49 -8.92 -7.47 -10.62
C GLY A 49 -7.85 -6.46 -10.18
N LEU A 50 -8.23 -5.22 -9.87
CA LEU A 50 -7.34 -4.21 -9.29
C LEU A 50 -7.12 -4.39 -7.79
N LEU A 51 -8.16 -4.75 -7.03
CA LEU A 51 -8.07 -4.82 -5.56
C LEU A 51 -7.20 -6.00 -5.08
N ALA A 52 -7.19 -7.10 -5.81
CA ALA A 52 -6.39 -8.27 -5.45
C ALA A 52 -4.87 -8.02 -5.43
N PRO A 53 -4.24 -7.44 -6.48
CA PRO A 53 -2.83 -7.11 -6.43
C PRO A 53 -2.50 -6.04 -5.38
N LEU A 54 -3.36 -5.03 -5.18
CA LEU A 54 -3.15 -4.04 -4.10
C LEU A 54 -3.06 -4.70 -2.73
N ALA A 55 -3.97 -5.63 -2.40
CA ALA A 55 -3.89 -6.37 -1.14
C ALA A 55 -2.57 -7.15 -0.99
N GLU A 56 -2.06 -7.74 -2.07
CA GLU A 56 -0.79 -8.47 -2.05
C GLU A 56 0.41 -7.52 -1.86
N TRP A 57 0.40 -6.37 -2.52
CA TRP A 57 1.44 -5.34 -2.37
C TRP A 57 1.49 -4.79 -0.94
N GLU A 58 0.34 -4.45 -0.34
CA GLU A 58 0.30 -4.02 1.06
C GLU A 58 0.80 -5.10 2.03
N LYS A 59 0.54 -6.38 1.72
CA LYS A 59 1.08 -7.49 2.50
C LYS A 59 2.61 -7.56 2.38
N GLY A 60 3.16 -7.29 1.21
CA GLY A 60 4.60 -7.19 0.93
C GLY A 60 5.24 -6.02 1.67
N HIS A 61 4.60 -4.84 1.65
CA HIS A 61 5.04 -3.66 2.40
C HIS A 61 5.10 -3.95 3.90
N TYR A 62 4.07 -4.59 4.46
CA TYR A 62 4.08 -5.02 5.86
C TYR A 62 5.28 -5.90 6.20
N ASP A 63 5.56 -6.92 5.37
CA ASP A 63 6.69 -7.83 5.62
C ASP A 63 8.02 -7.08 5.55
N TYR A 64 8.18 -6.19 4.56
CA TYR A 64 9.37 -5.37 4.43
C TYR A 64 9.57 -4.47 5.66
N LEU A 65 8.52 -3.79 6.15
CA LEU A 65 8.57 -2.97 7.36
C LEU A 65 8.89 -3.80 8.62
N LYS A 66 8.39 -5.03 8.68
CA LYS A 66 8.68 -5.96 9.77
C LYS A 66 10.16 -6.32 9.81
N GLU A 67 10.78 -6.61 8.67
CA GLU A 67 12.23 -6.85 8.57
C GLU A 67 13.03 -5.62 9.05
N GLN A 68 12.61 -4.40 8.66
CA GLN A 68 13.25 -3.17 9.16
C GLN A 68 13.17 -3.03 10.68
N LYS A 69 12.01 -3.36 11.25
CA LYS A 69 11.80 -3.32 12.71
C LYS A 69 12.69 -4.34 13.42
N GLU A 70 12.80 -5.55 12.87
CA GLU A 70 13.66 -6.60 13.41
C GLU A 70 15.14 -6.22 13.31
N SER A 71 15.58 -5.63 12.19
CA SER A 71 16.94 -5.11 12.05
C SER A 71 17.24 -4.01 13.08
N LEU A 72 16.35 -3.03 13.25
CA LEU A 72 16.55 -1.98 14.26
C LEU A 72 16.61 -2.53 15.68
N ALA A 73 15.78 -3.53 16.00
CA ALA A 73 15.80 -4.15 17.32
C ALA A 73 17.06 -4.99 17.57
N GLY A 74 17.60 -5.65 16.54
CA GLY A 74 18.77 -6.53 16.64
C GLY A 74 20.11 -5.81 16.52
N THR A 75 20.20 -4.84 15.61
CA THR A 75 21.46 -4.17 15.22
C THR A 75 21.50 -2.69 15.59
N GLY A 76 20.34 -2.06 15.82
CA GLY A 76 20.22 -0.62 15.97
C GLY A 76 20.24 0.15 14.66
N GLU A 77 20.30 -0.53 13.51
CA GLU A 77 20.36 0.07 12.18
C GLU A 77 19.21 -0.39 11.27
N TRP A 78 18.85 0.48 10.33
CA TRP A 78 18.00 0.12 9.20
C TRP A 78 18.76 -0.77 8.22
N ASP A 79 18.05 -1.69 7.58
CA ASP A 79 18.60 -2.65 6.63
C ASP A 79 18.25 -2.23 5.18
N SER A 80 19.21 -1.59 4.51
CA SER A 80 19.07 -1.19 3.11
C SER A 80 19.10 -2.38 2.14
N ASP A 81 19.58 -3.55 2.59
CA ASP A 81 19.68 -4.76 1.78
C ASP A 81 18.52 -5.73 2.03
N ALA A 82 17.54 -5.33 2.86
CA ALA A 82 16.37 -6.13 3.16
C ALA A 82 15.64 -6.55 1.88
N PRO A 83 15.09 -7.78 1.81
CA PRO A 83 14.42 -8.26 0.62
C PRO A 83 13.24 -7.35 0.23
N LEU A 84 13.35 -6.72 -0.95
CA LEU A 84 12.26 -5.89 -1.47
C LEU A 84 11.00 -6.73 -1.71
N PRO A 85 9.80 -6.15 -1.62
CA PRO A 85 8.57 -6.80 -2.04
C PRO A 85 8.59 -7.27 -3.49
N ASP A 86 7.77 -8.28 -3.81
CA ASP A 86 7.83 -8.97 -5.10
C ASP A 86 7.40 -8.11 -6.29
N GLU A 87 6.46 -7.19 -6.08
CA GLU A 87 6.01 -6.19 -7.04
C GLU A 87 7.13 -5.28 -7.50
N ILE A 88 8.04 -4.94 -6.58
CA ILE A 88 9.22 -4.13 -6.87
C ILE A 88 10.26 -4.97 -7.61
N LYS A 89 10.49 -6.21 -7.17
CA LYS A 89 11.44 -7.13 -7.83
C LYS A 89 11.07 -7.45 -9.27
N LYS A 90 9.79 -7.70 -9.53
CA LYS A 90 9.28 -8.07 -10.85
C LYS A 90 9.24 -6.89 -11.80
N GLY A 91 9.45 -5.66 -11.29
CA GLY A 91 9.34 -4.43 -12.06
C GLY A 91 8.00 -4.39 -12.78
N GLU A 92 6.93 -4.83 -12.10
CA GLU A 92 5.59 -4.93 -12.66
C GLU A 92 5.22 -3.53 -13.17
N LYS A 93 5.44 -3.30 -14.47
CA LYS A 93 4.80 -2.19 -15.15
C LYS A 93 3.33 -2.49 -14.97
N ILE A 94 2.67 -1.63 -14.23
CA ILE A 94 1.23 -1.57 -14.06
C ILE A 94 0.63 -1.35 -15.46
N VAL A 95 0.57 -2.42 -16.25
CA VAL A 95 -0.03 -2.46 -17.57
C VAL A 95 -1.23 -3.34 -17.36
N SER A 96 -2.38 -2.68 -17.32
CA SER A 96 -3.68 -3.31 -17.45
C SER A 96 -3.67 -4.06 -18.78
N ASP A 97 -3.32 -5.35 -18.76
CA ASP A 97 -3.56 -6.26 -19.88
C ASP A 97 -5.07 -6.33 -20.05
N LYS A 98 -5.57 -5.43 -20.90
CA LYS A 98 -6.97 -5.25 -21.22
C LYS A 98 -7.45 -6.55 -21.88
N LYS A 99 -7.91 -7.52 -21.08
CA LYS A 99 -8.68 -8.65 -21.59
C LYS A 99 -10.02 -8.12 -22.08
N GLN A 100 -10.02 -7.65 -23.33
CA GLN A 100 -11.24 -7.46 -24.10
C GLN A 100 -11.85 -8.86 -24.28
N GLY A 101 -12.87 -9.16 -23.50
CA GLY A 101 -13.61 -10.42 -23.57
C GLY A 101 -13.71 -11.14 -22.22
N ALA A 102 -14.52 -10.61 -21.32
CA ALA A 102 -15.13 -11.34 -20.19
C ALA A 102 -16.44 -10.59 -19.79
N PRO A 103 -17.23 -11.06 -18.79
CA PRO A 103 -18.70 -11.03 -18.78
C PRO A 103 -19.31 -9.62 -18.95
N THR A 104 -20.57 -9.54 -19.38
CA THR A 104 -21.33 -8.28 -19.37
C THR A 104 -21.30 -7.71 -17.95
N ASP A 105 -20.51 -6.65 -17.74
CA ASP A 105 -20.51 -5.93 -16.48
C ASP A 105 -21.93 -5.50 -16.12
N PRO A 106 -22.25 -5.43 -14.82
CA PRO A 106 -23.55 -4.96 -14.38
C PRO A 106 -23.79 -3.51 -14.88
N PRO A 107 -25.06 -3.12 -15.09
CA PRO A 107 -25.39 -1.75 -15.49
C PRO A 107 -24.76 -0.73 -14.56
N LEU A 108 -24.34 0.44 -15.06
CA LEU A 108 -23.59 1.41 -14.27
C LEU A 108 -24.32 1.92 -13.02
N GLY A 109 -25.65 1.84 -12.98
CA GLY A 109 -26.43 2.12 -11.76
C GLY A 109 -26.08 1.21 -10.57
N GLU A 110 -25.58 0.01 -10.83
CA GLU A 110 -25.13 -0.97 -9.82
C GLU A 110 -23.64 -0.81 -9.46
N ALA A 111 -22.87 0.01 -10.20
CA ALA A 111 -21.44 0.28 -9.95
C ALA A 111 -21.16 1.31 -8.84
N SER A 112 -22.19 1.67 -8.05
CA SER A 112 -22.04 2.63 -6.95
C SER A 112 -21.06 2.18 -5.87
N SER A 113 -20.98 0.87 -5.61
CA SER A 113 -20.00 0.28 -4.70
C SER A 113 -18.58 0.37 -5.27
N ASP A 114 -18.39 0.08 -6.56
CA ASP A 114 -17.11 0.23 -7.27
C ASP A 114 -16.56 1.66 -7.16
N PHE A 115 -17.38 2.68 -7.46
CA PHE A 115 -16.95 4.08 -7.30
C PHE A 115 -16.57 4.42 -5.86
N SER A 116 -17.37 3.96 -4.88
CA SER A 116 -17.13 4.25 -3.47
C SER A 116 -15.83 3.59 -2.98
N VAL A 117 -15.60 2.34 -3.38
CA VAL A 117 -14.38 1.59 -3.06
C VAL A 117 -13.16 2.23 -3.71
N LEU A 118 -13.20 2.57 -5.00
CA LEU A 118 -12.09 3.21 -5.69
C LEU A 118 -11.76 4.58 -5.10
N ARG A 119 -12.75 5.37 -4.67
CA ARG A 119 -12.53 6.64 -3.96
C ARG A 119 -11.88 6.45 -2.61
N MET A 120 -12.28 5.42 -1.87
CA MET A 120 -11.67 5.10 -0.57
C MET A 120 -10.22 4.63 -0.76
N ALA A 121 -9.98 3.75 -1.74
CA ALA A 121 -8.64 3.29 -2.10
C ALA A 121 -7.72 4.47 -2.44
N LEU A 122 -8.17 5.40 -3.30
CA LEU A 122 -7.42 6.63 -3.58
C LEU A 122 -7.10 7.45 -2.32
N ALA A 123 -8.02 7.54 -1.37
CA ALA A 123 -7.81 8.28 -0.13
C ALA A 123 -6.77 7.60 0.77
N ILE A 124 -6.87 6.27 0.92
CA ILE A 124 -5.91 5.44 1.67
C ILE A 124 -4.51 5.65 1.12
N GLU A 125 -4.31 5.40 -0.17
CA GLU A 125 -2.99 5.52 -0.80
C GLU A 125 -2.43 6.95 -0.75
N THR A 126 -3.30 7.95 -0.87
CA THR A 126 -2.92 9.38 -0.73
C THR A 126 -2.39 9.68 0.67
N ASP A 127 -3.06 9.17 1.68
CA ASP A 127 -2.67 9.39 3.07
C ASP A 127 -1.42 8.58 3.43
N PHE A 128 -1.22 7.39 2.85
CA PHE A 128 -0.03 6.55 3.09
C PHE A 128 1.21 7.20 2.46
N ALA A 129 1.13 7.63 1.19
CA ALA A 129 2.22 8.37 0.55
C ALA A 129 2.61 9.61 1.37
N ARG A 130 1.61 10.38 1.84
CA ARG A 130 1.87 11.56 2.67
C ARG A 130 2.48 11.18 4.01
N PHE A 131 1.97 10.14 4.67
CA PHE A 131 2.49 9.65 5.94
C PHE A 131 3.98 9.30 5.80
N TYR A 132 4.34 8.48 4.81
CA TYR A 132 5.72 8.07 4.58
C TYR A 132 6.65 9.23 4.25
N SER A 133 6.21 10.15 3.39
CA SER A 133 6.97 11.36 3.06
C SER A 133 7.26 12.20 4.32
N ASN A 134 6.23 12.48 5.13
CA ASN A 134 6.37 13.24 6.37
C ASN A 134 7.24 12.50 7.40
N ALA A 135 7.07 11.17 7.51
CA ALA A 135 7.85 10.34 8.41
C ALA A 135 9.34 10.42 8.04
N ALA A 136 9.65 10.31 6.74
CA ALA A 136 11.01 10.42 6.20
C ALA A 136 11.65 11.79 6.50
N GLU A 137 10.91 12.89 6.31
CA GLU A 137 11.40 14.24 6.63
C GLU A 137 11.77 14.38 8.11
N SER A 138 11.03 13.68 8.95
CA SER A 138 11.23 13.70 10.40
C SER A 138 12.37 12.80 10.89
N MET A 139 12.98 11.99 10.01
CA MET A 139 14.08 11.08 10.35
C MET A 139 15.46 11.75 10.28
N GLU A 140 16.29 11.46 11.28
CA GLU A 140 17.69 11.85 11.32
C GLU A 140 18.58 10.83 10.59
N ASP A 141 18.31 9.54 10.78
CA ASP A 141 19.03 8.45 10.12
C ASP A 141 18.83 8.52 8.59
N PRO A 142 19.92 8.66 7.80
CA PRO A 142 19.82 8.76 6.35
C PRO A 142 19.24 7.49 5.70
N LYS A 143 19.54 6.28 6.21
CA LYS A 143 19.00 5.02 5.68
C LYS A 143 17.49 4.96 5.92
N GLY A 144 17.05 5.27 7.14
CA GLY A 144 15.62 5.30 7.47
C GLY A 144 14.85 6.34 6.65
N LYS A 145 15.45 7.51 6.41
CA LYS A 145 14.89 8.54 5.52
C LYS A 145 14.73 8.05 4.08
N GLU A 146 15.73 7.35 3.55
CA GLU A 146 15.69 6.79 2.20
C GLU A 146 14.60 5.72 2.06
N ILE A 147 14.55 4.77 2.99
CA ILE A 147 13.55 3.70 3.00
C ILE A 147 12.12 4.25 3.06
N LEU A 148 11.85 5.21 3.94
CA LEU A 148 10.51 5.81 4.04
C LEU A 148 10.16 6.64 2.80
N ARG A 149 11.13 7.29 2.15
CA ARG A 149 10.89 7.96 0.85
C ARG A 149 10.59 6.99 -0.27
N MET A 150 11.18 5.80 -0.22
CA MET A 150 10.93 4.73 -1.18
C MET A 150 9.50 4.21 -1.02
N LEU A 151 9.06 3.89 0.21
CA LEU A 151 7.67 3.52 0.49
C LEU A 151 6.69 4.59 0.01
N SER A 152 6.95 5.87 0.30
CA SER A 152 6.14 6.98 -0.23
C SER A 152 5.99 6.99 -1.76
N GLN A 153 7.00 6.51 -2.50
CA GLN A 153 6.93 6.43 -3.97
C GLN A 153 6.12 5.22 -4.43
N TRP A 154 6.19 4.10 -3.70
CA TRP A 154 5.38 2.90 -3.97
C TRP A 154 3.89 3.23 -3.84
N GLU A 155 3.49 3.89 -2.74
CA GLU A 155 2.10 4.33 -2.55
C GLU A 155 1.65 5.35 -3.62
N GLY A 156 2.58 6.20 -4.09
CA GLY A 156 2.31 7.09 -5.22
C GLY A 156 1.99 6.32 -6.51
N GLY A 157 2.68 5.19 -6.75
CA GLY A 157 2.39 4.28 -7.84
C GLY A 157 1.02 3.60 -7.71
N HIS A 158 0.63 3.23 -6.49
CA HIS A 158 -0.70 2.68 -6.21
C HIS A 158 -1.79 3.69 -6.54
N GLN A 159 -1.64 4.95 -6.11
CA GLN A 159 -2.57 6.03 -6.44
C GLN A 159 -2.77 6.17 -7.94
N ASP A 160 -1.68 6.20 -8.71
CA ASP A 160 -1.74 6.35 -10.15
C ASP A 160 -2.50 5.19 -10.81
N TYR A 161 -2.26 3.96 -10.35
CA TYR A 161 -2.98 2.78 -10.82
C TYR A 161 -4.49 2.85 -10.57
N ILE A 162 -4.88 3.19 -9.34
CA ILE A 162 -6.29 3.32 -8.96
C ILE A 162 -6.95 4.47 -9.72
N ASN A 163 -6.25 5.59 -9.89
CA ASN A 163 -6.76 6.77 -10.56
C ASN A 163 -7.02 6.52 -12.05
N GLU A 164 -6.20 5.69 -12.71
CA GLU A 164 -6.46 5.27 -14.10
C GLU A 164 -7.80 4.55 -14.22
N GLN A 165 -8.05 3.57 -13.34
CA GLN A 165 -9.30 2.80 -13.35
C GLN A 165 -10.50 3.66 -12.95
N TYR A 166 -10.35 4.50 -11.92
CA TYR A 166 -11.40 5.44 -11.51
C TYR A 166 -11.81 6.37 -12.66
N LYS A 167 -10.83 6.95 -13.38
CA LYS A 167 -11.10 7.80 -14.55
C LYS A 167 -11.77 7.02 -15.68
N ALA A 168 -11.39 5.77 -15.91
CA ALA A 168 -12.03 4.92 -16.91
C ALA A 168 -13.51 4.68 -16.59
N LEU A 169 -13.80 4.23 -15.36
CA LEU A 169 -15.17 4.00 -14.89
C LEU A 169 -15.99 5.29 -14.90
N HIS A 170 -15.39 6.42 -14.49
CA HIS A 170 -16.06 7.72 -14.52
C HIS A 170 -16.39 8.18 -15.94
N ARG A 171 -15.50 7.96 -16.92
CA ARG A 171 -15.79 8.30 -18.33
C ARG A 171 -16.92 7.45 -18.89
N GLU A 172 -16.92 6.15 -18.60
CA GLU A 172 -18.00 5.22 -18.99
C GLU A 172 -19.35 5.70 -18.43
N PHE A 173 -19.37 6.08 -17.15
CA PHE A 173 -20.54 6.65 -16.48
C PHE A 173 -21.06 7.93 -17.13
N MET A 174 -20.16 8.88 -17.43
CA MET A 174 -20.58 10.12 -18.09
C MET A 174 -21.10 9.88 -19.51
N GLY A 175 -20.53 8.91 -20.22
CA GLY A 175 -20.99 8.50 -21.56
C GLY A 175 -22.39 7.90 -21.54
N GLU A 176 -22.67 6.93 -20.66
CA GLU A 176 -24.01 6.32 -20.56
C GLU A 176 -25.09 7.31 -20.14
N MET A 177 -24.75 8.26 -19.27
CA MET A 177 -25.69 9.28 -18.79
C MET A 177 -25.88 10.44 -19.78
N GLY A 178 -25.20 10.43 -20.93
CA GLY A 178 -25.32 11.45 -21.97
C GLY A 178 -24.66 12.79 -21.62
N PHE A 179 -23.67 12.78 -20.72
CA PHE A 179 -22.91 13.94 -20.27
C PHE A 179 -21.49 14.01 -20.89
N GLU A 180 -21.28 13.50 -22.10
CA GLU A 180 -19.94 13.55 -22.71
C GLU A 180 -19.45 15.00 -22.93
N PRO A 181 -18.22 15.33 -22.50
CA PRO A 181 -17.58 16.59 -22.90
C PRO A 181 -17.19 16.52 -24.39
N PHE A 182 -17.57 17.56 -25.12
CA PHE A 182 -17.25 17.77 -26.55
C PHE A 182 -15.78 18.07 -26.81
#